data_AF-A0A9D6K915-F1
#
_entry.id   AF-A0A9D6K915-F1
#
_cell.length_a   1.000
_cell.length_b   1.000
_cell.length_c   1.000
_cell.angle_alpha   90.00
_cell.angle_beta   90.00
_cell.angle_gamma   90.00
#
_symmetry.space_group_name_H-M   'P 1'
#
loop_
_entity.id
_entity.type
_entity.pdbx_description
1 polymer ?
#
loop_
_entity_poly.entity_id
_entity_poly.type
_entity_poly.pdbx_seq_one_letter_code
_entity_poly.pdbx_strand_id
1 'polypeptide(L)' 'MNIKEEPVISLTKTVEEIEKRLITNALDSSNWVIARASRRLDITERMLAYKMKKYNMNKQKGKKITIL' A
#
# COMPACT_ATOMS: atom_id res chain seq x y z
N MET A 1 -36.03 -21.71 8.72
CA MET A 1 -34.55 -21.78 8.65
C MET A 1 -34.05 -20.44 8.13
N ASN A 2 -33.33 -19.68 8.97
CA ASN A 2 -32.75 -18.39 8.58
C ASN A 2 -31.38 -18.65 7.96
N ILE A 3 -31.33 -18.80 6.64
CA ILE A 3 -30.07 -18.96 5.91
C ILE A 3 -29.36 -17.61 6.00
N LYS A 4 -28.37 -17.50 6.88
CA LYS A 4 -27.45 -16.36 6.85
C LYS A 4 -26.63 -16.52 5.58
N GLU A 5 -26.86 -15.64 4.61
CA GLU A 5 -26.02 -15.59 3.41
C GLU A 5 -24.59 -15.23 3.83
N GLU A 6 -23.63 -16.04 3.41
CA GLU A 6 -22.21 -15.75 3.59
C GLU A 6 -21.87 -14.43 2.86
N PRO A 7 -21.08 -13.53 3.49
CA PRO A 7 -20.76 -12.26 2.89
C PRO A 7 -19.96 -12.45 1.59
N VAL A 8 -20.39 -11.79 0.51
CA VAL A 8 -19.72 -11.85 -0.79
C VAL A 8 -18.31 -11.24 -0.69
N ILE A 9 -17.30 -12.09 -0.83
CA ILE A 9 -15.89 -11.67 -0.87
C ILE A 9 -15.57 -11.20 -2.29
N SER A 10 -15.08 -9.97 -2.42
CA SER A 10 -14.67 -9.42 -3.71
C SER A 10 -13.17 -9.64 -3.94
N LEU A 11 -12.84 -10.51 -4.90
CA LEU A 11 -11.45 -10.81 -5.27
C LEU A 11 -10.65 -9.54 -5.60
N THR A 12 -11.24 -8.61 -6.35
CA THR A 12 -10.56 -7.37 -6.75
C THR A 12 -10.23 -6.49 -5.56
N LYS A 13 -11.13 -6.37 -4.57
CA LYS A 13 -10.85 -5.63 -3.32
C LYS A 13 -9.77 -6.31 -2.49
N THR A 14 -9.84 -7.62 -2.33
CA THR A 14 -8.85 -8.39 -1.55
C THR A 14 -7.45 -8.26 -2.15
N VAL A 15 -7.33 -8.40 -3.48
CA VAL A 15 -6.04 -8.21 -4.18
C VAL A 15 -5.53 -6.78 -4.01
N GLU A 16 -6.40 -5.78 -4.10
CA GLU A 16 -6.02 -4.38 -3.88
C GLU A 16 -5.50 -4.13 -2.45
N GLU A 17 -6.15 -4.69 -1.43
CA GLU A 17 -5.70 -4.56 -0.03
C GLU A 17 -4.35 -5.22 0.22
N ILE A 18 -4.16 -6.43 -0.34
CA ILE A 18 -2.87 -7.13 -0.26
C ILE A 18 -1.77 -6.30 -0.96
N GLU A 19 -2.06 -5.78 -2.16
CA GLU A 19 -1.11 -4.94 -2.90
C GLU A 19 -0.75 -3.67 -2.12
N LYS A 20 -1.74 -2.99 -1.54
CA LYS A 20 -1.50 -1.81 -0.69
C LYS A 20 -0.60 -2.12 0.49
N ARG A 21 -0.86 -3.23 1.20
CA ARG A 21 -0.07 -3.65 2.36
C ARG A 21 1.37 -3.96 1.99
N LEU A 22 1.60 -4.68 0.88
CA LEU A 22 2.94 -5.00 0.40
C LEU A 22 3.72 -3.73 0.02
N ILE A 23 3.08 -2.80 -0.68
CA ILE A 23 3.70 -1.53 -1.06
C ILE A 23 4.07 -0.70 0.16
N THR A 24 3.17 -0.55 1.13
CA THR A 24 3.45 0.20 2.37
C THR A 24 4.61 -0.42 3.13
N ASN A 25 4.61 -1.74 3.35
CA ASN A 25 5.69 -2.43 4.07
C ASN A 25 7.04 -2.27 3.36
N ALA A 26 7.07 -2.35 2.03
CA ALA A 26 8.28 -2.16 1.24
C ALA A 26 8.80 -0.72 1.29
N LEU A 27 7.90 0.27 1.25
CA LEU A 27 8.23 1.69 1.39
C LEU A 27 8.80 1.98 2.77
N ASP A 28 8.14 1.54 3.85
CA ASP A 28 8.60 1.77 5.23
C ASP A 28 9.97 1.11 5.48
N SER A 29 10.13 -0.15 5.07
CA SER A 29 11.41 -0.88 5.15
C SER A 29 12.54 -0.26 4.31
N SER A 30 12.19 0.63 3.39
CA SER A 30 13.12 1.31 2.49
C SER A 30 13.28 2.80 2.79
N ASN A 31 12.81 3.27 3.95
CA ASN A 31 12.76 4.71 4.32
C ASN A 31 12.07 5.59 3.26
N TRP A 32 11.10 5.01 2.54
CA TRP A 32 10.37 5.62 1.42
C TRP A 32 11.24 5.92 0.18
N VAL A 33 12.36 5.22 0.01
CA VAL A 33 13.17 5.29 -1.22
C VAL A 33 12.55 4.35 -2.27
N ILE A 34 11.92 4.92 -3.30
CA ILE A 34 11.19 4.19 -4.36
C ILE A 34 12.07 3.11 -5.00
N ALA A 35 13.29 3.44 -5.41
CA ALA A 35 14.23 2.50 -6.01
C ALA A 35 14.54 1.27 -5.14
N ARG A 36 14.63 1.45 -3.81
CA ARG A 36 14.85 0.34 -2.88
C ARG A 36 13.59 -0.49 -2.69
N ALA A 37 12.43 0.16 -2.54
CA ALA A 37 11.16 -0.51 -2.37
C ALA A 37 10.77 -1.33 -3.61
N SER A 38 10.99 -0.80 -4.81
CA SER A 38 10.67 -1.48 -6.06
C SER A 38 11.50 -2.75 -6.24
N ARG A 39 12.81 -2.70 -5.91
CA ARG A 39 13.68 -3.89 -5.89
C ARG A 39 13.21 -4.95 -4.89
N ARG A 40 12.68 -4.56 -3.72
CA ARG A 40 12.13 -5.50 -2.74
C ARG A 40 10.82 -6.15 -3.20
N LEU A 41 10.05 -5.45 -4.01
CA LEU A 41 8.79 -5.94 -4.57
C LEU A 41 8.96 -6.67 -5.90
N ASP A 42 10.19 -6.77 -6.42
CA ASP A 42 10.51 -7.31 -7.74
C ASP A 42 9.72 -6.65 -8.88
N ILE A 43 9.62 -5.31 -8.83
CA ILE A 43 8.99 -4.51 -9.88
C ILE A 43 9.84 -3.31 -10.26
N THR A 44 9.51 -2.70 -11.40
CA THR A 44 10.15 -1.45 -11.82
C THR A 44 9.71 -0.27 -10.96
N GLU A 45 10.57 0.74 -10.83
CA GLU A 45 10.24 2.00 -10.15
C GLU A 45 9.00 2.67 -10.75
N ARG A 46 8.86 2.59 -12.09
CA ARG A 46 7.69 3.10 -12.82
C ARG A 46 6.40 2.41 -12.37
N MET A 47 6.40 1.07 -12.28
CA MET A 47 5.23 0.32 -11.81
C MET A 47 4.87 0.71 -10.38
N LEU A 48 5.87 0.79 -9.49
CA LEU A 48 5.65 1.22 -8.11
C LEU A 48 5.06 2.63 -8.03
N ALA A 49 5.60 3.58 -8.80
CA ALA A 49 5.10 4.95 -8.86
C ALA A 49 3.63 5.02 -9.35
N TYR A 50 3.27 4.23 -10.37
CA TYR A 50 1.88 4.13 -10.82
C TYR A 50 0.94 3.60 -9.74
N LYS A 51 1.35 2.55 -9.01
CA LYS A 51 0.55 1.98 -7.92
C LYS A 51 0.43 2.94 -6.73
N MET A 52 1.51 3.64 -6.37
CA MET A 52 1.47 4.69 -5.36
C MET A 52 0.48 5.81 -5.74
N LYS A 53 0.49 6.24 -7.01
CA LYS A 53 -0.48 7.22 -7.52
C LYS A 53 -1.91 6.68 -7.49
N LYS A 54 -2.13 5.43 -7.95
CA LYS A 54 -3.44 4.77 -7.91
C LYS A 54 -4.02 4.73 -6.50
N TYR A 55 -3.17 4.51 -5.49
CA TYR A 55 -3.59 4.36 -4.09
C TYR A 55 -3.38 5.61 -3.23
N ASN A 56 -3.03 6.75 -3.83
CA ASN A 56 -2.76 8.01 -3.12
C ASN A 56 -1.75 7.86 -1.96
N MET A 57 -0.72 7.04 -2.16
CA MET A 57 0.31 6.77 -1.14
C MET A 57 1.40 7.84 -1.19
N ASN A 58 1.38 8.72 -0.20
CA ASN A 58 2.34 9.81 -0.05
C ASN A 58 3.04 9.70 1.30
N LYS A 59 4.35 9.98 1.35
CA LYS A 59 5.06 10.12 2.62
C LYS A 59 4.47 11.33 3.33
N GLN A 60 3.74 11.12 4.42
CA GLN A 60 3.32 12.24 5.26
C GLN A 60 4.59 12.92 5.75
N LYS A 61 4.83 14.17 5.34
CA LYS A 61 5.85 15.02 5.97
C LYS A 61 5.43 15.10 7.42
N GLY A 62 6.26 14.57 8.32
CA GLY A 62 5.91 14.42 9.73
C GLY A 62 5.24 15.68 10.26
N LYS A 63 4.09 15.51 10.94
CA LYS A 63 3.56 16.57 11.80
C LYS A 63 4.74 17.07 12.64
N LYS A 64 5.11 18.35 12.49
CA LYS A 64 5.97 19.01 13.48
C LYS A 64 5.33 18.69 14.83
N ILE A 65 6.05 17.96 15.68
CA ILE A 65 5.68 17.88 17.09
C ILE A 65 5.99 19.29 17.60
N THR A 66 5.00 20.18 17.53
CA THR A 66 5.02 21.39 18.34
C THR A 66 4.84 20.91 19.77
N ILE A 67 5.94 20.62 20.44
CA ILE A 67 5.95 20.53 21.90
C ILE A 67 5.82 21.98 22.40
N LEU A 68 4.90 22.16 23.34
CA LEU A 68 4.53 23.39 24.04
C LEU A 68 5.74 24.20 24.52
#